data_AF-A0A133UME2-F1
#
_entry.id   AF-A0A133UME2-F1
#
_cell.length_a   1.000
_cell.length_b   1.000
_cell.length_c   1.000
_cell.angle_alpha   90.00
_cell.angle_beta   90.00
_cell.angle_gamma   90.00
#
_symmetry.space_group_name_H-M   'P 1'
#
loop_
_entity.id
_entity.type
_entity.pdbx_description
1 polymer ?
#
loop_
_entity_poly.entity_id
_entity_poly.type
_entity_poly.pdbx_seq_one_letter_code
_entity_poly.pdbx_strand_id
1 'polypeptide(L)'
;MREDLRENGHEEIIGKTDIDLYPEKGRKTYEEDMHVMETEEPIINKEYSVEDSEGDKSYYSTSKAPVYDNDNNVIGLVGITQEITERKQLQERLDFESSLLNDLLENVPASIYFKDAECRFVEVSDFKAEELGMDRAEVVGKTDFDFYSEDRAQEMFEDDKRVMEEEEPVVNKEEKIVTPDGEEWWASVIKVPRYDEDGNVIGTLGISMDITERKQGEQREDFLHSLLSNDIETKNKTAVGILELLKERDISEQEKSMIDTAINSIEDSSELISRVWTLRKASRKTELSEVDLDSKINSAVESNAELLEEKEIDTEIGETEDEVKGGRLTEDLFSNLIEWIVRFGECNVLRVLAREENGRITIILEGDGQEVPEMIRRGITKDFREGQVKEGGMLIYLASTISTAYKGKFEIKESELG
;
A
#
# COMPACT_ATOMS: atom_id res chain seq x y z
N MET A 1 -39.69 21.63 -26.04
CA MET A 1 -40.38 22.93 -25.85
C MET A 1 -39.52 24.12 -26.25
N ARG A 2 -38.24 24.20 -25.85
CA ARG A 2 -37.35 25.32 -26.27
C ARG A 2 -36.85 25.22 -27.73
N GLU A 3 -36.67 24.02 -28.26
CA GLU A 3 -36.37 23.81 -29.68
C GLU A 3 -37.61 24.06 -30.56
N ASP A 4 -38.78 23.53 -30.18
CA ASP A 4 -40.01 23.66 -30.98
C ASP A 4 -40.62 25.08 -31.01
N LEU A 5 -40.40 25.89 -29.95
CA LEU A 5 -40.84 27.29 -29.91
C LEU A 5 -39.92 28.22 -30.72
N ARG A 6 -38.71 27.77 -31.07
CA ARG A 6 -37.87 28.46 -32.07
C ARG A 6 -38.25 28.09 -33.50
N GLU A 7 -38.79 26.88 -33.72
CA GLU A 7 -39.23 26.42 -35.04
C GLU A 7 -40.55 27.07 -35.50
N ASN A 8 -41.50 27.31 -34.60
CA ASN A 8 -42.74 28.00 -34.92
C ASN A 8 -42.58 29.51 -34.69
N GLY A 9 -42.70 30.31 -35.75
CA GLY A 9 -42.55 31.77 -35.65
C GLY A 9 -43.57 32.37 -34.66
N HIS A 10 -43.24 33.50 -34.03
CA HIS A 10 -44.12 34.20 -33.07
C HIS A 10 -45.55 34.46 -33.62
N GLU A 11 -45.71 34.58 -34.94
CA GLU A 11 -47.02 34.73 -35.60
C GLU A 11 -47.83 33.42 -35.71
N GLU A 12 -47.21 32.25 -35.61
CA GLU A 12 -47.86 30.94 -35.77
C GLU A 12 -48.48 30.39 -34.49
N ILE A 13 -48.18 31.01 -33.34
CA ILE A 13 -48.62 30.60 -32.00
C ILE A 13 -49.83 31.43 -31.54
N ILE A 14 -49.94 32.69 -31.99
CA ILE A 14 -51.02 33.59 -31.58
C ILE A 14 -52.38 33.07 -32.03
N GLY A 15 -53.34 32.99 -31.10
CA GLY A 15 -54.71 32.54 -31.36
C GLY A 15 -54.92 31.03 -31.33
N LYS A 16 -53.87 30.24 -31.06
CA LYS A 16 -53.93 28.80 -30.83
C LYS A 16 -53.92 28.49 -29.33
N THR A 17 -54.53 27.37 -28.95
CA THR A 17 -54.45 26.79 -27.60
C THR A 17 -53.27 25.83 -27.49
N ASP A 18 -52.86 25.48 -26.27
CA ASP A 18 -51.85 24.44 -26.03
C ASP A 18 -52.20 23.11 -26.69
N ILE A 19 -53.49 22.79 -26.83
CA ILE A 19 -53.97 21.59 -27.52
C ILE A 19 -53.76 21.69 -29.03
N ASP A 20 -53.94 22.87 -29.62
CA ASP A 20 -53.71 23.11 -31.05
C ASP A 20 -52.22 23.02 -31.41
N LEU A 21 -51.34 23.38 -30.47
CA LEU A 21 -49.89 23.31 -30.63
C LEU A 21 -49.34 21.91 -30.31
N TYR A 22 -49.90 21.25 -29.30
CA TYR A 22 -49.46 19.96 -28.79
C TYR A 22 -50.65 19.05 -28.46
N PRO A 23 -51.23 18.32 -29.43
CA PRO A 23 -52.49 17.58 -29.24
C PRO A 23 -52.48 16.54 -28.11
N GLU A 24 -51.35 15.88 -27.86
CA GLU A 24 -51.21 14.87 -26.80
C GLU A 24 -50.73 15.46 -25.46
N LYS A 25 -49.75 16.36 -25.49
CA LYS A 25 -49.11 16.92 -24.28
C LYS A 25 -49.82 18.18 -23.75
N GLY A 26 -50.47 18.94 -24.64
CA GLY A 26 -51.11 20.23 -24.35
C GLY A 26 -52.44 20.14 -23.62
N ARG A 27 -53.10 18.97 -23.60
CA ARG A 27 -54.34 18.77 -22.82
C ARG A 27 -54.12 19.02 -21.33
N LYS A 28 -53.05 18.48 -20.76
CA LYS A 28 -52.71 18.66 -19.35
C LYS A 28 -52.40 20.11 -19.03
N THR A 29 -51.62 20.78 -19.88
CA THR A 29 -51.27 22.19 -19.72
C THR A 29 -52.50 23.09 -19.83
N TYR A 30 -53.41 22.78 -20.74
CA TYR A 30 -54.69 23.46 -20.91
C TYR A 30 -55.63 23.28 -19.70
N GLU A 31 -55.71 22.07 -19.14
CA GLU A 31 -56.47 21.82 -17.90
C GLU A 31 -55.91 22.63 -16.72
N GLU A 32 -54.59 22.73 -16.61
CA GLU A 32 -53.92 23.57 -15.61
C GLU A 32 -54.18 25.06 -15.83
N ASP A 33 -54.15 25.53 -17.08
CA ASP A 33 -54.46 26.92 -17.43
C ASP A 33 -55.90 27.27 -17.07
N MET A 34 -56.84 26.40 -17.41
CA MET A 34 -58.24 26.60 -17.07
C MET A 34 -58.48 26.58 -15.57
N HIS A 35 -57.82 25.67 -14.85
CA HIS A 35 -57.91 25.63 -13.40
C HIS A 35 -57.46 26.96 -12.79
N VAL A 36 -56.30 27.50 -13.17
CA VAL A 36 -55.79 28.79 -12.67
C VAL A 36 -56.76 29.94 -12.99
N MET A 37 -57.39 29.94 -14.16
CA MET A 37 -58.35 30.98 -14.56
C MET A 37 -59.71 30.85 -13.86
N GLU A 38 -60.16 29.64 -13.54
CA GLU A 38 -61.46 29.37 -12.89
C GLU A 38 -61.42 29.49 -11.37
N THR A 39 -60.33 29.07 -10.74
CA THR A 39 -60.19 29.04 -9.28
C THR A 39 -59.42 30.24 -8.72
N GLU A 40 -58.72 30.98 -9.59
CA GLU A 40 -57.78 32.04 -9.20
C GLU A 40 -56.58 31.55 -8.36
N GLU A 41 -56.40 30.23 -8.21
CA GLU A 41 -55.27 29.66 -7.47
C GLU A 41 -54.05 29.56 -8.39
N PRO A 42 -52.92 30.24 -8.06
CA PRO A 42 -51.73 30.20 -8.90
C PRO A 42 -51.00 28.86 -8.76
N ILE A 43 -50.42 28.39 -9.87
CA ILE A 43 -49.45 27.29 -9.86
C ILE A 43 -48.06 27.91 -9.72
N ILE A 44 -47.32 27.53 -8.69
CA ILE A 44 -45.99 28.09 -8.41
C ILE A 44 -44.94 26.99 -8.48
N ASN A 45 -43.87 27.23 -9.25
CA ASN A 45 -42.66 26.40 -9.37
C ASN A 45 -42.93 24.90 -9.60
N LYS A 46 -43.94 24.57 -10.39
CA LYS A 46 -44.26 23.18 -10.69
C LYS A 46 -43.19 22.58 -11.58
N GLU A 47 -42.46 21.60 -11.06
CA GLU A 47 -41.40 20.91 -11.80
C GLU A 47 -41.93 19.68 -12.55
N TYR A 48 -41.46 19.49 -13.78
CA TYR A 48 -41.75 18.31 -14.58
C TYR A 48 -40.59 17.99 -15.52
N SER A 49 -40.51 16.74 -15.97
CA SER A 49 -39.52 16.31 -16.96
C SER A 49 -40.16 15.95 -18.29
N VAL A 50 -39.42 16.18 -19.37
CA VAL A 50 -39.74 15.73 -20.72
C VAL A 50 -38.57 14.88 -21.20
N GLU A 51 -38.89 13.69 -21.68
CA GLU A 51 -37.95 12.77 -22.31
C GLU A 51 -38.16 12.83 -23.83
N ASP A 52 -37.06 12.91 -24.59
CA ASP A 52 -37.10 12.85 -26.05
C ASP A 52 -37.07 11.41 -26.58
N SER A 53 -36.96 11.23 -27.90
CA SER A 53 -36.91 9.91 -28.54
C SER A 53 -35.60 9.16 -28.32
N GLU A 54 -34.53 9.86 -27.90
CA GLU A 54 -33.22 9.26 -27.62
C GLU A 54 -33.06 8.91 -26.13
N GLY A 55 -34.00 9.35 -25.28
CA GLY A 55 -34.03 9.09 -23.84
C GLY A 55 -33.46 10.23 -22.99
N ASP A 56 -33.10 11.36 -23.61
CA ASP A 56 -32.54 12.49 -22.90
C ASP A 56 -33.63 13.25 -22.15
N LYS A 57 -33.39 13.45 -20.85
CA LYS A 57 -34.36 14.01 -19.91
C LYS A 57 -34.09 15.49 -19.65
N SER A 58 -35.00 16.34 -20.11
CA SER A 58 -35.03 17.78 -19.82
C SER A 58 -35.98 18.09 -18.68
N TYR A 59 -35.59 18.97 -17.74
CA TYR A 59 -36.43 19.39 -16.62
C TYR A 59 -36.86 20.84 -16.76
N TYR A 60 -38.12 21.13 -16.44
CA TYR A 60 -38.74 22.44 -16.52
C TYR A 60 -39.45 22.78 -15.20
N SER A 61 -39.42 24.05 -14.80
CA SER A 61 -40.20 24.62 -13.71
C SER A 61 -41.13 25.69 -14.26
N THR A 62 -42.43 25.52 -14.05
CA THR A 62 -43.45 26.44 -14.56
C THR A 62 -44.25 27.06 -13.42
N SER A 63 -44.42 28.38 -13.51
CA SER A 63 -45.35 29.15 -12.69
C SER A 63 -46.41 29.79 -13.56
N LYS A 64 -47.67 29.75 -13.12
CA LYS A 64 -48.84 30.32 -13.79
C LYS A 64 -49.68 31.11 -12.79
N ALA A 65 -50.06 32.33 -13.14
CA ALA A 65 -50.89 33.19 -12.31
C ALA A 65 -52.00 33.85 -13.14
N PRO A 66 -53.19 34.08 -12.56
CA PRO A 66 -54.27 34.80 -13.24
C PRO A 66 -53.89 36.27 -13.45
N VAL A 67 -54.39 36.85 -14.53
CA VAL A 67 -54.26 38.27 -14.87
C VAL A 67 -55.63 38.91 -14.75
N TYR A 68 -55.70 40.04 -14.05
CA TYR A 68 -56.94 40.74 -13.73
C TYR A 68 -57.08 42.05 -14.51
N ASP A 69 -58.32 42.44 -14.80
CA ASP A 69 -58.63 43.81 -15.21
C ASP A 69 -58.75 44.77 -14.01
N ASN A 70 -59.07 46.04 -14.28
CA ASN A 70 -59.25 47.06 -13.24
C ASN A 70 -60.47 46.81 -12.33
N ASP A 71 -61.40 45.96 -12.76
CA ASP A 71 -62.62 45.61 -12.04
C ASP A 71 -62.47 44.25 -11.30
N ASN A 72 -61.24 43.74 -11.22
CA ASN A 72 -60.86 42.49 -10.56
C ASN A 72 -61.48 41.22 -11.18
N ASN A 73 -61.82 41.26 -12.47
CA ASN A 73 -62.21 40.07 -13.23
C ASN A 73 -60.97 39.43 -13.87
N VAL A 74 -60.90 38.09 -13.85
CA VAL A 74 -59.86 37.35 -14.58
C VAL A 74 -60.05 37.54 -16.08
N ILE A 75 -59.02 38.09 -16.74
CA ILE A 75 -58.99 38.33 -18.19
C ILE A 75 -57.98 37.44 -18.94
N GLY A 76 -57.21 36.64 -18.21
CA GLY A 76 -56.26 35.70 -18.77
C GLY A 76 -55.31 35.14 -17.71
N LEU A 77 -54.18 34.59 -18.16
CA LEU A 77 -53.11 34.08 -17.30
C LEU A 77 -51.75 34.52 -17.83
N VAL A 78 -50.77 34.56 -16.95
CA VAL A 78 -49.36 34.69 -17.29
C VAL A 78 -48.62 33.43 -16.85
N GLY A 79 -47.89 32.81 -17.77
CA GLY A 79 -47.07 31.63 -17.54
C GLY A 79 -45.60 31.94 -17.75
N ILE A 80 -44.74 31.50 -16.84
CA ILE A 80 -43.28 31.53 -17.01
C ILE A 80 -42.78 30.11 -16.86
N THR A 81 -42.05 29.63 -17.86
CA THR A 81 -41.40 28.32 -17.85
C THR A 81 -39.90 28.52 -17.92
N GLN A 82 -39.19 28.03 -16.90
CA GLN A 82 -37.74 28.00 -16.84
C GLN A 82 -37.26 26.56 -17.02
N GLU A 83 -36.27 26.38 -17.89
CA GLU A 83 -35.53 25.14 -17.97
C GLU A 83 -34.57 25.02 -16.78
N ILE A 84 -34.63 23.90 -16.07
CA ILE A 84 -33.86 23.62 -14.85
C ILE A 84 -33.04 22.32 -14.97
N THR A 85 -32.83 21.84 -16.19
CA THR A 85 -32.13 20.58 -16.49
C THR A 85 -30.74 20.54 -15.87
N GLU A 86 -29.90 21.55 -16.14
CA GLU A 86 -28.53 21.64 -15.61
C GLU A 86 -28.51 21.62 -14.07
N ARG A 87 -29.40 22.38 -13.43
CA ARG A 87 -29.54 22.41 -11.97
C ARG A 87 -29.89 21.03 -11.41
N LYS A 88 -30.83 20.31 -12.05
CA LYS A 88 -31.24 18.97 -11.62
C LYS A 88 -30.14 17.95 -11.79
N GLN A 89 -29.44 17.97 -12.93
CA GLN A 89 -28.32 17.06 -13.19
C GLN A 89 -27.16 17.29 -12.20
N LEU A 90 -26.84 18.55 -11.87
CA LEU A 90 -25.84 18.85 -10.85
C LEU A 90 -26.28 18.36 -9.46
N GLN A 91 -27.54 18.55 -9.09
CA GLN A 91 -28.06 18.04 -7.81
C GLN A 91 -28.03 16.51 -7.75
N GLU A 92 -28.53 15.83 -8.79
CA GLU A 92 -28.53 14.36 -8.86
C GLU A 92 -27.10 13.81 -8.80
N ARG A 93 -26.14 14.49 -9.43
CA ARG A 93 -24.73 14.13 -9.35
C ARG A 93 -24.16 14.30 -7.94
N LEU A 94 -24.45 15.42 -7.29
CA LEU A 94 -24.01 15.65 -5.90
C LEU A 94 -24.63 14.63 -4.94
N ASP A 95 -25.92 14.33 -5.09
CA ASP A 95 -26.62 13.33 -4.28
C ASP A 95 -26.00 11.93 -4.49
N PHE A 96 -25.68 11.59 -5.74
CA PHE A 96 -25.00 10.34 -6.07
C PHE A 96 -23.59 10.25 -5.48
N GLU A 97 -22.77 11.29 -5.64
CA GLU A 97 -21.41 11.35 -5.07
C GLU A 97 -21.44 11.30 -3.53
N SER A 98 -22.40 11.99 -2.90
CA SER A 98 -22.61 11.92 -1.44
C SER A 98 -23.04 10.53 -1.00
N SER A 99 -23.90 9.85 -1.77
CA SER A 99 -24.32 8.48 -1.48
C SER A 99 -23.13 7.53 -1.52
N LEU A 100 -22.27 7.63 -2.55
CA LEU A 100 -21.08 6.79 -2.66
C LEU A 100 -20.10 7.00 -1.50
N LEU A 101 -19.90 8.25 -1.08
CA LEU A 101 -19.04 8.55 0.08
C LEU A 101 -19.61 7.94 1.37
N ASN A 102 -20.92 8.06 1.59
CA ASN A 102 -21.57 7.46 2.75
C ASN A 102 -21.48 5.92 2.72
N ASP A 103 -21.73 5.30 1.57
CA ASP A 103 -21.60 3.85 1.41
C ASP A 103 -20.18 3.37 1.79
N LEU A 104 -19.14 4.12 1.40
CA LEU A 104 -17.75 3.84 1.78
C LEU A 104 -17.50 3.99 3.28
N LEU A 105 -18.00 5.06 3.90
CA LEU A 105 -17.79 5.33 5.32
C LEU A 105 -18.57 4.36 6.22
N GLU A 106 -19.71 3.84 5.76
CA GLU A 106 -20.56 2.93 6.54
C GLU A 106 -20.15 1.47 6.40
N ASN A 107 -19.75 1.03 5.20
CA ASN A 107 -19.64 -0.41 4.90
C ASN A 107 -18.21 -0.93 4.78
N VAL A 108 -17.20 -0.06 4.66
CA VAL A 108 -15.80 -0.52 4.56
C VAL A 108 -15.25 -0.79 5.97
N PRO A 109 -14.71 -2.00 6.25
CA PRO A 109 -14.11 -2.33 7.54
C PRO A 109 -12.71 -1.71 7.67
N ALA A 110 -12.66 -0.38 7.59
CA ALA A 110 -11.45 0.41 7.73
C ALA A 110 -11.77 1.64 8.57
N SER A 111 -10.83 1.98 9.44
CA SER A 111 -10.87 3.19 10.23
C SER A 111 -10.49 4.36 9.32
N ILE A 112 -11.50 5.09 8.82
CA ILE A 112 -11.34 6.22 7.88
C ILE A 112 -11.67 7.48 8.66
N TYR A 113 -10.84 8.51 8.53
CA TYR A 113 -11.09 9.80 9.17
C TYR A 113 -10.56 10.95 8.35
N PHE A 114 -11.28 12.06 8.44
CA PHE A 114 -10.90 13.36 7.89
C PHE A 114 -10.71 14.32 9.05
N LYS A 115 -9.60 15.03 9.08
CA LYS A 115 -9.35 16.11 10.05
C LYS A 115 -9.21 17.46 9.37
N ASP A 116 -9.45 18.53 10.11
CA ASP A 116 -9.14 19.91 9.73
C ASP A 116 -7.71 20.31 10.10
N ALA A 117 -7.33 21.56 9.82
CA ALA A 117 -6.00 22.11 10.11
C ALA A 117 -5.69 22.20 11.62
N GLU A 118 -6.72 22.19 12.47
CA GLU A 118 -6.61 22.13 13.92
C GLU A 118 -6.64 20.68 14.46
N CYS A 119 -6.51 19.68 13.57
CA CYS A 119 -6.54 18.25 13.88
C CYS A 119 -7.86 17.77 14.52
N ARG A 120 -8.98 18.45 14.25
CA ARG A 120 -10.30 18.01 14.68
C ARG A 120 -10.93 17.12 13.64
N PHE A 121 -11.64 16.08 14.08
CA PHE A 121 -12.39 15.20 13.18
C PHE A 121 -13.51 15.99 12.47
N VAL A 122 -13.50 15.99 11.14
CA VAL A 122 -14.52 16.57 10.28
C VAL A 122 -15.54 15.51 9.86
N GLU A 123 -15.07 14.29 9.61
CA GLU A 123 -15.89 13.16 9.22
C GLU A 123 -15.14 11.86 9.53
N VAL A 124 -15.84 10.78 9.86
CA VAL A 124 -15.24 9.47 10.18
C VAL A 124 -16.09 8.32 9.66
N SER A 125 -15.51 7.14 9.42
CA SER A 125 -16.27 5.92 9.12
C SER A 125 -17.01 5.40 10.36
N ASP A 126 -18.04 4.58 10.13
CA ASP A 126 -18.74 3.85 11.20
C ASP A 126 -17.74 2.99 11.98
N PHE A 127 -16.82 2.32 11.28
CA PHE A 127 -15.76 1.53 11.91
C PHE A 127 -14.86 2.37 12.83
N LYS A 128 -14.49 3.60 12.44
CA LYS A 128 -13.70 4.50 13.32
C LYS A 128 -14.52 4.95 14.53
N ALA A 129 -15.80 5.22 14.35
CA ALA A 129 -16.67 5.63 15.44
C ALA A 129 -16.85 4.48 16.46
N GLU A 130 -17.06 3.26 15.98
CA GLU A 130 -17.08 2.03 16.78
C GLU A 130 -15.77 1.80 17.52
N GLU A 131 -14.61 2.00 16.86
CA GLU A 131 -13.27 1.95 17.48
C GLU A 131 -13.13 2.92 18.66
N LEU A 132 -13.80 4.08 18.59
CA LEU A 132 -13.82 5.09 19.66
C LEU A 132 -14.98 4.87 20.66
N GLY A 133 -15.84 3.88 20.43
CA GLY A 133 -17.01 3.58 21.25
C GLY A 133 -18.09 4.67 21.22
N MET A 134 -18.23 5.40 20.10
CA MET A 134 -19.17 6.52 19.93
C MET A 134 -19.89 6.48 18.59
N ASP A 135 -20.96 7.26 18.45
CA ASP A 135 -21.55 7.53 17.13
C ASP A 135 -20.71 8.56 16.35
N ARG A 136 -20.72 8.48 15.01
CA ARG A 136 -19.98 9.43 14.13
C ARG A 136 -20.20 10.89 14.51
N ALA A 137 -21.46 11.27 14.74
CA ALA A 137 -21.84 12.64 15.09
C ALA A 137 -21.23 13.13 16.41
N GLU A 138 -20.88 12.23 17.33
CA GLU A 138 -20.24 12.58 18.59
C GLU A 138 -18.72 12.73 18.47
N VAL A 139 -18.12 12.18 17.41
CA VAL A 139 -16.68 12.26 17.12
C VAL A 139 -16.34 13.58 16.41
N VAL A 140 -17.23 14.06 15.53
CA VAL A 140 -17.02 15.29 14.77
C VAL A 140 -16.79 16.49 15.69
N GLY A 141 -15.75 17.27 15.40
CA GLY A 141 -15.31 18.45 16.14
C GLY A 141 -14.36 18.18 17.31
N LYS A 142 -14.15 16.91 17.69
CA LYS A 142 -13.18 16.49 18.71
C LYS A 142 -11.80 16.22 18.11
N THR A 143 -10.81 16.07 18.97
CA THR A 143 -9.41 15.77 18.66
C THR A 143 -9.00 14.43 19.27
N ASP A 144 -7.84 13.89 18.91
CA ASP A 144 -7.35 12.63 19.52
C ASP A 144 -7.18 12.75 21.05
N PHE A 145 -6.93 13.95 21.56
CA PHE A 145 -6.81 14.24 23.01
C PHE A 145 -8.11 14.00 23.78
N ASP A 146 -9.26 13.96 23.10
CA ASP A 146 -10.54 13.66 23.72
C ASP A 146 -10.76 12.15 23.96
N PHE A 147 -9.92 11.29 23.37
CA PHE A 147 -10.12 9.84 23.36
C PHE A 147 -8.92 9.04 23.88
N TYR A 148 -7.70 9.45 23.56
CA TYR A 148 -6.49 8.72 23.87
C TYR A 148 -5.72 9.35 25.04
N SER A 149 -4.74 8.61 25.59
CA SER A 149 -3.82 9.16 26.58
C SER A 149 -3.04 10.34 26.01
N GLU A 150 -2.63 11.28 26.87
CA GLU A 150 -1.96 12.51 26.45
C GLU A 150 -0.70 12.25 25.61
N ASP A 151 0.13 11.30 26.02
CA ASP A 151 1.34 10.91 25.27
C ASP A 151 1.00 10.40 23.85
N ARG A 152 -0.05 9.58 23.72
CA ARG A 152 -0.46 8.99 22.44
C ARG A 152 -1.14 10.01 21.54
N ALA A 153 -2.01 10.84 22.10
CA ALA A 153 -2.66 11.93 21.36
C ALA A 153 -1.62 12.94 20.87
N GLN A 154 -0.59 13.22 21.66
CA GLN A 154 0.53 14.07 21.26
C GLN A 154 1.31 13.49 20.08
N GLU A 155 1.64 12.20 20.10
CA GLU A 155 2.29 11.51 18.97
C GLU A 155 1.44 11.61 17.69
N MET A 156 0.13 11.34 17.80
CA MET A 156 -0.80 11.42 16.67
C MET A 156 -0.90 12.84 16.10
N PHE A 157 -0.91 13.84 16.99
CA PHE A 157 -0.94 15.26 16.63
C PHE A 157 0.34 15.71 15.91
N GLU A 158 1.51 15.28 16.38
CA GLU A 158 2.79 15.54 15.73
C GLU A 158 2.86 14.86 14.35
N ASP A 159 2.36 13.64 14.23
CA ASP A 159 2.22 12.95 12.95
C ASP A 159 1.24 13.67 12.00
N ASP A 160 0.13 14.23 12.51
CA ASP A 160 -0.80 15.06 11.71
C ASP A 160 -0.11 16.31 11.19
N LYS A 161 0.59 17.03 12.07
CA LYS A 161 1.35 18.22 11.70
C LYS A 161 2.43 17.94 10.68
N ARG A 162 3.22 16.90 10.87
CA ARG A 162 4.30 16.54 9.94
C ARG A 162 3.75 16.31 8.54
N VAL A 163 2.65 15.55 8.40
CA VAL A 163 2.00 15.30 7.10
C VAL A 163 1.48 16.60 6.46
N MET A 164 0.99 17.55 7.25
CA MET A 164 0.51 18.84 6.74
C MET A 164 1.66 19.81 6.37
N GLU A 165 2.72 19.86 7.17
CA GLU A 165 3.84 20.81 7.00
C GLU A 165 4.85 20.35 5.96
N GLU A 166 5.15 19.05 5.90
CA GLU A 166 6.12 18.47 4.96
C GLU A 166 5.46 18.03 3.65
N GLU A 167 4.12 17.93 3.63
CA GLU A 167 3.32 17.37 2.53
C GLU A 167 3.76 15.95 2.10
N GLU A 168 4.48 15.24 2.98
CA GLU A 168 4.91 13.87 2.73
C GLU A 168 3.84 12.87 3.22
N PRO A 169 3.26 12.08 2.31
CA PRO A 169 2.24 11.10 2.69
C PRO A 169 2.88 9.91 3.42
N VAL A 170 2.24 9.47 4.51
CA VAL A 170 2.52 8.17 5.12
C VAL A 170 1.76 7.12 4.35
N VAL A 171 2.45 6.11 3.82
CA VAL A 171 1.82 5.06 3.00
C VAL A 171 2.25 3.68 3.46
N ASN A 172 1.28 2.85 3.81
CA ASN A 172 1.48 1.46 4.25
C ASN A 172 2.46 1.33 5.42
N LYS A 173 2.36 2.26 6.39
CA LYS A 173 3.06 2.15 7.68
C LYS A 173 2.32 1.09 8.50
N GLU A 174 3.05 0.07 8.96
CA GLU A 174 2.46 -0.98 9.78
C GLU A 174 2.71 -0.66 11.25
N GLU A 175 1.66 -0.51 12.04
CA GLU A 175 1.78 -0.13 13.45
C GLU A 175 0.69 -0.79 14.30
N LYS A 176 0.90 -0.82 15.62
CA LYS A 176 -0.13 -1.26 16.55
C LYS A 176 -1.03 -0.10 16.92
N ILE A 177 -2.32 -0.26 16.63
CA ILE A 177 -3.35 0.64 17.14
C ILE A 177 -3.84 0.09 18.47
N VAL A 178 -3.91 0.98 19.46
CA VAL A 178 -4.48 0.72 20.77
C VAL A 178 -5.68 1.64 20.89
N THR A 179 -6.85 1.03 21.04
CA THR A 179 -8.12 1.74 21.20
C THR A 179 -8.22 2.36 22.62
N PRO A 180 -9.14 3.30 22.85
CA PRO A 180 -9.34 3.90 24.18
C PRO A 180 -9.66 2.90 25.30
N ASP A 181 -10.30 1.78 24.98
CA ASP A 181 -10.60 0.68 25.92
C ASP A 181 -9.44 -0.32 26.08
N GLY A 182 -8.35 -0.14 25.34
CA GLY A 182 -7.10 -0.90 25.47
C GLY A 182 -7.00 -2.14 24.58
N GLU A 183 -7.90 -2.35 23.63
CA GLU A 183 -7.76 -3.38 22.60
C GLU A 183 -6.61 -3.03 21.65
N GLU A 184 -5.79 -4.03 21.31
CA GLU A 184 -4.67 -3.87 20.39
C GLU A 184 -4.90 -4.63 19.09
N TRP A 185 -4.67 -3.95 17.96
CA TRP A 185 -4.68 -4.58 16.64
C TRP A 185 -3.57 -4.01 15.75
N TRP A 186 -3.13 -4.78 14.77
CA TRP A 186 -2.15 -4.32 13.80
C TRP A 186 -2.84 -3.64 12.63
N ALA A 187 -2.41 -2.43 12.31
CA ALA A 187 -2.95 -1.63 11.22
C ALA A 187 -1.91 -1.42 10.10
N SER A 188 -2.37 -1.40 8.85
CA SER A 188 -1.68 -0.74 7.75
C SER A 188 -2.28 0.64 7.56
N VAL A 189 -1.50 1.67 7.84
CA VAL A 189 -1.93 3.07 7.89
C VAL A 189 -1.48 3.82 6.63
N ILE A 190 -2.42 4.58 6.09
CA ILE A 190 -2.21 5.61 5.07
C ILE A 190 -2.64 6.94 5.68
N LYS A 191 -1.85 7.99 5.49
CA LYS A 191 -2.15 9.33 5.94
C LYS A 191 -1.65 10.35 4.92
N VAL A 192 -2.54 11.20 4.43
CA VAL A 192 -2.26 12.15 3.36
C VAL A 192 -2.76 13.55 3.71
N PRO A 193 -2.12 14.62 3.21
CA PRO A 193 -2.67 15.97 3.32
C PRO A 193 -3.96 16.10 2.50
N ARG A 194 -4.90 16.90 2.99
CA ARG A 194 -6.10 17.31 2.29
C ARG A 194 -5.92 18.72 1.77
N TYR A 195 -6.43 18.98 0.57
CA TYR A 195 -6.28 20.27 -0.10
C TYR A 195 -7.65 20.91 -0.39
N ASP A 196 -7.71 22.23 -0.36
CA ASP A 196 -8.82 23.00 -0.93
C ASP A 196 -8.68 23.16 -2.47
N GLU A 197 -9.63 23.87 -3.09
CA GLU A 197 -9.63 24.13 -4.55
C GLU A 197 -8.43 24.99 -5.00
N ASP A 198 -7.84 25.77 -4.09
CA ASP A 198 -6.68 26.65 -4.34
C ASP A 198 -5.34 25.91 -4.11
N GLY A 199 -5.37 24.66 -3.64
CA GLY A 199 -4.20 23.84 -3.36
C GLY A 199 -3.57 24.09 -1.98
N ASN A 200 -4.26 24.76 -1.06
CA ASN A 200 -3.77 24.92 0.31
C ASN A 200 -4.12 23.69 1.15
N VAL A 201 -3.19 23.29 2.03
CA VAL A 201 -3.45 22.21 3.00
C VAL A 201 -4.51 22.63 4.01
N ILE A 202 -5.59 21.86 4.11
CA ILE A 202 -6.74 22.12 5.00
C ILE A 202 -6.93 21.06 6.09
N GLY A 203 -6.02 20.10 6.19
CA GLY A 203 -6.08 19.02 7.19
C GLY A 203 -5.49 17.72 6.67
N THR A 204 -5.89 16.61 7.30
CA THR A 204 -5.40 15.25 6.95
C THR A 204 -6.54 14.28 6.65
N LEU A 205 -6.26 13.29 5.81
CA LEU A 205 -7.09 12.10 5.59
C LEU A 205 -6.27 10.89 6.01
N GLY A 206 -6.82 10.08 6.91
CA GLY A 206 -6.22 8.83 7.33
C GLY A 206 -7.11 7.63 7.07
N ILE A 207 -6.46 6.51 6.76
CA ILE A 207 -7.09 5.19 6.62
C ILE A 207 -6.22 4.20 7.40
N SER A 208 -6.84 3.42 8.29
CA SER A 208 -6.18 2.33 9.00
C SER A 208 -6.95 1.04 8.75
N MET A 209 -6.30 0.09 8.07
CA MET A 209 -6.87 -1.21 7.73
C MET A 209 -6.29 -2.29 8.65
N ASP A 210 -7.13 -3.17 9.18
CA ASP A 210 -6.70 -4.26 10.04
C ASP A 210 -5.88 -5.30 9.25
N ILE A 211 -4.67 -5.57 9.73
CA ILE A 211 -3.75 -6.59 9.21
C ILE A 211 -3.38 -7.62 10.29
N THR A 212 -4.15 -7.68 11.39
CA THR A 212 -3.90 -8.56 12.54
C THR A 212 -3.85 -10.03 12.13
N GLU A 213 -4.81 -10.51 11.34
CA GLU A 213 -4.79 -11.88 10.83
C GLU A 213 -3.53 -12.18 10.01
N ARG A 214 -3.12 -11.22 9.17
CA ARG A 214 -1.91 -11.33 8.36
C ARG A 214 -0.67 -11.44 9.25
N LYS A 215 -0.55 -10.57 10.25
CA LYS A 215 0.55 -10.57 11.22
C LYS A 215 0.58 -11.83 12.08
N GLN A 216 -0.57 -12.32 12.54
CA GLN A 216 -0.65 -13.58 13.28
C GLN A 216 -0.25 -14.77 12.40
N GLY A 217 -0.64 -14.78 11.12
CA GLY A 217 -0.20 -15.77 10.14
C GLY A 217 1.32 -15.76 9.96
N GLU A 218 1.90 -14.57 9.74
CA GLU A 218 3.35 -14.36 9.60
C GLU A 218 4.11 -14.85 10.85
N GLN A 219 3.65 -14.49 12.05
CA GLN A 219 4.27 -14.89 13.31
C GLN A 219 4.16 -16.41 13.56
N ARG A 220 3.00 -17.00 13.26
CA ARG A 220 2.81 -18.45 13.39
C ARG A 220 3.73 -19.21 12.45
N GLU A 221 3.88 -18.73 11.22
CA GLU A 221 4.80 -19.31 10.25
C GLU A 221 6.26 -19.22 10.74
N ASP A 222 6.68 -18.06 11.25
CA ASP A 222 8.02 -17.88 11.82
C ASP A 222 8.26 -18.80 13.02
N PHE A 223 7.29 -18.92 13.92
CA PHE A 223 7.36 -19.83 15.07
C PHE A 223 7.49 -21.31 14.64
N LEU A 224 6.67 -21.75 13.69
CA LEU A 224 6.73 -23.12 13.17
C LEU A 224 8.07 -23.40 12.50
N HIS A 225 8.60 -22.45 11.73
CA HIS A 225 9.93 -22.58 11.13
C HIS A 225 11.04 -22.68 12.18
N SER A 226 11.07 -21.79 13.17
CA SER A 226 12.08 -21.85 14.24
C SER A 226 12.04 -23.17 15.01
N LEU A 227 10.83 -23.69 15.30
CA LEU A 227 10.66 -24.98 15.95
C LEU A 227 11.20 -26.14 15.09
N LEU A 228 10.82 -26.16 13.81
CA LEU A 228 11.23 -27.21 12.87
C LEU A 228 12.74 -27.19 12.61
N SER A 229 13.33 -26.02 12.38
CA SER A 229 14.78 -25.89 12.15
C SER A 229 15.57 -26.39 13.36
N ASN A 230 15.20 -25.98 14.58
CA ASN A 230 15.88 -26.44 15.80
C ASN A 230 15.76 -27.96 16.01
N ASP A 231 14.58 -28.53 15.77
CA ASP A 231 14.36 -29.97 15.87
C ASP A 231 15.15 -30.76 14.81
N ILE A 232 15.20 -30.25 13.57
CA ILE A 232 15.96 -30.84 12.47
C ILE A 232 17.46 -30.78 12.79
N GLU A 233 17.99 -29.62 13.20
CA GLU A 233 19.39 -29.47 13.58
C GLU A 233 19.79 -30.43 14.71
N THR A 234 18.95 -30.56 15.74
CA THR A 234 19.22 -31.47 16.87
C THR A 234 19.30 -32.93 16.40
N LYS A 235 18.37 -33.35 15.53
CA LYS A 235 18.37 -34.70 14.95
C LYS A 235 19.55 -34.93 14.02
N ASN A 236 19.90 -33.93 13.22
CA ASN A 236 21.03 -34.00 12.29
C ASN A 236 22.35 -34.11 13.06
N LYS A 237 22.58 -33.29 14.09
CA LYS A 237 23.74 -33.41 14.99
C LYS A 237 23.83 -34.79 15.64
N THR A 238 22.70 -35.36 16.06
CA THR A 238 22.67 -36.72 16.62
C THR A 238 23.04 -37.77 15.56
N ALA A 239 22.53 -37.65 14.34
CA ALA A 239 22.83 -38.55 13.24
C ALA A 239 24.33 -38.48 12.84
N VAL A 240 24.87 -37.27 12.70
CA VAL A 240 26.29 -37.02 12.41
C VAL A 240 27.16 -37.63 13.52
N GLY A 241 26.86 -37.36 14.80
CA GLY A 241 27.63 -37.94 15.91
C GLY A 241 27.62 -39.48 15.93
N ILE A 242 26.49 -40.13 15.58
CA ILE A 242 26.43 -41.60 15.44
C ILE A 242 27.30 -42.08 14.27
N LEU A 243 27.25 -41.38 13.13
CA LEU A 243 28.03 -41.69 11.94
C LEU A 243 29.54 -41.53 12.19
N GLU A 244 29.96 -40.48 12.90
CA GLU A 244 31.34 -40.26 13.33
C GLU A 244 31.83 -41.39 14.25
N LEU A 245 31.04 -41.79 15.24
CA LEU A 245 31.38 -42.92 16.13
C LEU A 245 31.50 -44.25 15.38
N LEU A 246 30.71 -44.45 14.31
CA LEU A 246 30.87 -45.63 13.43
C LEU A 246 32.18 -45.57 12.64
N LYS A 247 32.64 -44.36 12.27
CA LYS A 247 33.91 -44.13 11.57
C LYS A 247 35.14 -44.47 12.41
N GLU A 248 35.03 -44.40 13.75
CA GLU A 248 36.09 -44.81 14.69
C GLU A 248 36.24 -46.33 14.84
N ARG A 249 35.31 -47.13 14.30
CA ARG A 249 35.39 -48.60 14.34
C ARG A 249 36.29 -49.14 13.24
N ASP A 250 36.68 -50.41 13.38
CA ASP A 250 37.43 -51.15 12.35
C ASP A 250 36.49 -51.54 11.20
N ILE A 251 36.18 -50.57 10.34
CA ILE A 251 35.35 -50.69 9.14
C ILE A 251 36.19 -50.49 7.88
N SER A 252 35.71 -51.00 6.75
CA SER A 252 36.38 -50.86 5.45
C SER A 252 36.40 -49.41 4.96
N GLU A 253 37.37 -49.07 4.11
CA GLU A 253 37.43 -47.73 3.47
C GLU A 253 36.17 -47.44 2.63
N GLN A 254 35.54 -48.47 2.07
CA GLN A 254 34.27 -48.30 1.35
C GLN A 254 33.13 -47.88 2.28
N GLU A 255 33.07 -48.45 3.49
CA GLU A 255 32.08 -48.07 4.51
C GLU A 255 32.33 -46.66 5.06
N LYS A 256 33.61 -46.27 5.27
CA LYS A 256 33.96 -44.88 5.66
C LYS A 256 33.50 -43.88 4.61
N SER A 257 33.77 -44.14 3.33
CA SER A 257 33.34 -43.27 2.23
C SER A 257 31.81 -43.14 2.15
N MET A 258 31.07 -44.22 2.42
CA MET A 258 29.60 -44.16 2.50
C MET A 258 29.11 -43.32 3.69
N ILE A 259 29.80 -43.41 4.83
CA ILE A 259 29.52 -42.60 6.03
C ILE A 259 29.78 -41.12 5.73
N ASP A 260 30.94 -40.77 5.14
CA ASP A 260 31.26 -39.39 4.78
C ASP A 260 30.23 -38.82 3.78
N THR A 261 29.80 -39.63 2.81
CA THR A 261 28.73 -39.24 1.88
C THR A 261 27.41 -38.95 2.61
N ALA A 262 27.07 -39.75 3.64
CA ALA A 262 25.86 -39.56 4.43
C ALA A 262 25.93 -38.31 5.32
N ILE A 263 27.09 -38.05 5.94
CA ILE A 263 27.34 -36.83 6.74
C ILE A 263 27.19 -35.60 5.84
N ASN A 264 27.93 -35.55 4.72
CA ASN A 264 27.85 -34.43 3.78
C ASN A 264 26.42 -34.20 3.29
N SER A 265 25.67 -35.27 2.95
CA SER A 265 24.28 -35.13 2.53
C SER A 265 23.34 -34.56 3.60
N ILE A 266 23.60 -34.82 4.89
CA ILE A 266 22.83 -34.27 6.02
C ILE A 266 23.18 -32.79 6.23
N GLU A 267 24.46 -32.45 6.13
CA GLU A 267 24.96 -31.08 6.24
C GLU A 267 24.42 -30.21 5.08
N ASP A 268 24.54 -30.68 3.83
CA ASP A 268 23.99 -30.03 2.64
C ASP A 268 22.49 -29.76 2.79
N SER A 269 21.73 -30.72 3.34
CA SER A 269 20.29 -30.57 3.54
C SER A 269 19.96 -29.53 4.61
N SER A 270 20.76 -29.45 5.66
CA SER A 270 20.61 -28.46 6.75
C SER A 270 20.86 -27.05 6.21
N GLU A 271 21.91 -26.91 5.41
CA GLU A 271 22.28 -25.66 4.76
C GLU A 271 21.18 -25.17 3.80
N LEU A 272 20.63 -26.05 2.97
CA LEU A 272 19.53 -25.69 2.07
C LEU A 272 18.29 -25.17 2.82
N ILE A 273 17.94 -25.78 3.95
CA ILE A 273 16.81 -25.33 4.78
C ILE A 273 17.07 -23.92 5.32
N SER A 274 18.27 -23.66 5.82
CA SER A 274 18.68 -22.34 6.29
C SER A 274 18.57 -21.28 5.19
N ARG A 275 19.09 -21.58 3.99
CA ARG A 275 19.05 -20.67 2.84
C ARG A 275 17.61 -20.34 2.38
N VAL A 276 16.72 -21.34 2.33
CA VAL A 276 15.30 -21.12 2.00
C VAL A 276 14.64 -20.19 3.01
N TRP A 277 15.01 -20.29 4.28
CA TRP A 277 14.48 -19.44 5.32
C TRP A 277 15.00 -18.00 5.23
N THR A 278 16.30 -17.82 4.97
CA THR A 278 16.88 -16.49 4.73
C THR A 278 16.23 -15.81 3.52
N LEU A 279 15.99 -16.56 2.43
CA LEU A 279 15.25 -16.07 1.25
C LEU A 279 13.85 -15.58 1.60
N ARG A 280 13.10 -16.36 2.39
CA ARG A 280 11.75 -15.97 2.84
C ARG A 280 11.78 -14.72 3.70
N LYS A 281 12.72 -14.62 4.63
CA LYS A 281 12.89 -13.41 5.44
C LYS A 281 13.25 -12.19 4.61
N ALA A 282 14.13 -12.34 3.62
CA ALA A 282 14.54 -11.27 2.72
C ALA A 282 13.38 -10.81 1.81
N SER A 283 12.49 -11.72 1.42
CA SER A 283 11.32 -11.42 0.58
C SER A 283 10.21 -10.67 1.31
N ARG A 284 10.25 -10.58 2.65
CA ARG A 284 9.27 -9.82 3.45
C ARG A 284 9.72 -8.37 3.63
N LYS A 285 8.75 -7.46 3.81
CA LYS A 285 9.00 -6.05 4.11
C LYS A 285 9.82 -5.98 5.41
N THR A 286 11.11 -5.69 5.30
CA THR A 286 12.02 -5.69 6.43
C THR A 286 12.05 -4.29 7.04
N GLU A 287 11.88 -4.17 8.36
CA GLU A 287 12.13 -2.92 9.07
C GLU A 287 13.60 -2.56 8.89
N LEU A 288 13.85 -1.36 8.36
CA LEU A 288 15.20 -0.85 8.18
C LEU A 288 15.56 -0.02 9.40
N SER A 289 16.72 -0.31 9.99
CA SER A 289 17.31 0.46 11.08
C SER A 289 18.71 0.91 10.69
N GLU A 290 19.29 1.85 11.43
CA GLU A 290 20.73 2.09 11.38
C GLU A 290 21.45 0.83 11.88
N VAL A 291 22.44 0.39 11.09
CA VAL A 291 23.27 -0.78 11.35
C VAL A 291 24.72 -0.37 11.15
N ASP A 292 25.54 -0.66 12.15
CA ASP A 292 27.00 -0.56 12.10
C ASP A 292 27.56 -1.57 11.08
N LEU A 293 28.09 -1.06 9.96
CA LEU A 293 28.62 -1.90 8.89
C LEU A 293 29.88 -2.65 9.30
N ASP A 294 30.80 -2.00 10.00
CA ASP A 294 32.04 -2.61 10.46
C ASP A 294 31.76 -3.80 11.36
N SER A 295 30.84 -3.64 12.31
CA SER A 295 30.42 -4.76 13.16
C SER A 295 29.87 -5.92 12.32
N LYS A 296 29.04 -5.65 11.31
CA LYS A 296 28.41 -6.70 10.50
C LYS A 296 29.34 -7.39 9.52
N ILE A 297 30.26 -6.65 8.90
CA ILE A 297 31.28 -7.23 8.02
C ILE A 297 32.22 -8.11 8.84
N ASN A 298 32.70 -7.64 9.99
CA ASN A 298 33.57 -8.41 10.86
C ASN A 298 32.89 -9.70 11.36
N SER A 299 31.64 -9.62 11.84
CA SER A 299 30.90 -10.82 12.24
C SER A 299 30.68 -11.81 11.08
N ALA A 300 30.49 -11.32 9.86
CA ALA A 300 30.38 -12.18 8.68
C ALA A 300 31.71 -12.87 8.34
N VAL A 301 32.84 -12.18 8.48
CA VAL A 301 34.18 -12.77 8.29
C VAL A 301 34.46 -13.82 9.37
N GLU A 302 34.17 -13.52 10.64
CA GLU A 302 34.32 -14.46 11.77
C GLU A 302 33.48 -15.73 11.55
N SER A 303 32.24 -15.57 11.06
CA SER A 303 31.36 -16.70 10.75
C SER A 303 31.89 -17.60 9.63
N ASN A 304 32.80 -17.11 8.79
CA ASN A 304 33.45 -17.84 7.71
C ASN A 304 34.91 -18.18 8.00
N ALA A 305 35.40 -17.98 9.23
CA ALA A 305 36.81 -18.12 9.57
C ALA A 305 37.37 -19.53 9.28
N GLU A 306 36.63 -20.59 9.61
CA GLU A 306 37.06 -21.97 9.35
C GLU A 306 37.29 -22.23 7.85
N LEU A 307 36.38 -21.73 7.00
CA LEU A 307 36.48 -21.88 5.54
C LEU A 307 37.65 -21.04 4.97
N LEU A 308 37.86 -19.83 5.50
CA LEU A 308 38.97 -18.96 5.12
C LEU A 308 40.31 -19.59 5.48
N GLU A 309 40.42 -20.19 6.68
CA GLU A 309 41.62 -20.90 7.14
C GLU A 309 41.88 -22.17 6.32
N GLU A 310 40.85 -22.99 6.06
CA GLU A 310 40.99 -24.22 5.26
C GLU A 310 41.54 -23.95 3.86
N LYS A 311 41.13 -22.82 3.27
CA LYS A 311 41.57 -22.40 1.92
C LYS A 311 42.78 -21.47 1.91
N GLU A 312 43.40 -21.21 3.06
CA GLU A 312 44.58 -20.33 3.20
C GLU A 312 44.36 -18.92 2.61
N ILE A 313 43.20 -18.31 2.88
CA ILE A 313 42.83 -16.98 2.35
C ILE A 313 43.33 -15.85 3.26
N ASP A 314 44.12 -14.93 2.70
CA ASP A 314 44.49 -13.68 3.36
C ASP A 314 43.32 -12.69 3.30
N THR A 315 42.94 -12.13 4.45
CA THR A 315 41.82 -11.18 4.56
C THR A 315 42.29 -9.74 4.77
N GLU A 316 41.82 -8.84 3.91
CA GLU A 316 42.09 -7.40 3.99
C GLU A 316 40.76 -6.65 4.18
N ILE A 317 40.42 -6.31 5.42
CA ILE A 317 39.20 -5.57 5.75
C ILE A 317 39.54 -4.09 5.93
N GLY A 318 38.93 -3.22 5.12
CA GLY A 318 38.97 -1.77 5.34
C GLY A 318 38.06 -1.35 6.49
N GLU A 319 38.48 -0.38 7.29
CA GLU A 319 37.65 0.24 8.33
C GLU A 319 36.53 1.10 7.72
N THR A 320 35.35 1.05 8.31
CA THR A 320 34.12 1.75 7.88
C THR A 320 33.38 2.25 9.13
N GLU A 321 33.54 3.53 9.49
CA GLU A 321 32.84 4.12 10.66
C GLU A 321 31.37 4.46 10.36
N ASP A 322 30.77 3.82 9.35
CA ASP A 322 29.50 4.24 8.78
C ASP A 322 28.30 3.41 9.28
N GLU A 323 27.24 4.10 9.68
CA GLU A 323 25.93 3.51 9.92
C GLU A 323 25.07 3.59 8.65
N VAL A 324 24.50 2.46 8.24
CA VAL A 324 23.58 2.40 7.08
C VAL A 324 22.22 1.89 7.44
N LYS A 325 21.22 2.27 6.62
CA LYS A 325 19.90 1.66 6.65
C LYS A 325 19.99 0.20 6.18
N GLY A 326 20.01 -0.72 7.14
CA GLY A 326 20.04 -2.17 6.93
C GLY A 326 18.98 -2.87 7.77
N GLY A 327 19.01 -4.20 7.80
CA GLY A 327 18.08 -4.99 8.61
C GLY A 327 18.75 -6.20 9.24
N ARG A 328 17.95 -7.08 9.82
CA ARG A 328 18.44 -8.28 10.55
C ARG A 328 19.26 -9.27 9.71
N LEU A 329 19.25 -9.17 8.39
CA LEU A 329 19.97 -10.06 7.46
C LEU A 329 21.22 -9.38 6.85
N THR A 330 21.64 -8.23 7.37
CA THR A 330 22.85 -7.54 6.87
C THR A 330 24.10 -8.41 7.02
N GLU A 331 24.20 -9.19 8.10
CA GLU A 331 25.28 -10.14 8.31
C GLU A 331 25.22 -11.31 7.31
N ASP A 332 24.02 -11.88 7.10
CA ASP A 332 23.79 -12.92 6.09
C ASP A 332 24.18 -12.44 4.69
N LEU A 333 23.89 -11.18 4.34
CA LEU A 333 24.28 -10.59 3.06
C LEU A 333 25.79 -10.71 2.83
N PHE A 334 26.61 -10.26 3.79
CA PHE A 334 28.06 -10.32 3.66
C PHE A 334 28.58 -11.74 3.75
N SER A 335 28.05 -12.56 4.66
CA SER A 335 28.44 -13.97 4.81
C SER A 335 28.25 -14.74 3.50
N ASN A 336 27.08 -14.59 2.85
CA ASN A 336 26.81 -15.26 1.58
C ASN A 336 27.77 -14.82 0.45
N LEU A 337 28.20 -13.56 0.45
CA LEU A 337 29.14 -13.04 -0.54
C LEU A 337 30.56 -13.54 -0.29
N ILE A 338 31.00 -13.52 0.96
CA ILE A 338 32.31 -14.06 1.38
C ILE A 338 32.39 -15.54 1.02
N GLU A 339 31.40 -16.34 1.44
CA GLU A 339 31.35 -17.76 1.15
C GLU A 339 31.39 -18.02 -0.37
N TRP A 340 30.64 -17.22 -1.14
CA TRP A 340 30.63 -17.36 -2.60
C TRP A 340 32.02 -17.10 -3.22
N ILE A 341 32.69 -16.01 -2.83
CA ILE A 341 34.02 -15.66 -3.32
C ILE A 341 35.02 -16.78 -2.97
N VAL A 342 35.00 -17.25 -1.72
CA VAL A 342 35.96 -18.25 -1.25
C VAL A 342 35.69 -19.63 -1.86
N ARG A 343 34.43 -20.06 -1.98
CA ARG A 343 34.09 -21.37 -2.54
C ARG A 343 34.29 -21.44 -4.05
N PHE A 344 33.88 -20.41 -4.78
CA PHE A 344 33.80 -20.44 -6.26
C PHE A 344 34.79 -19.54 -6.98
N GLY A 345 35.42 -18.60 -6.27
CA GLY A 345 36.38 -17.67 -6.86
C GLY A 345 37.79 -18.25 -7.04
N GLU A 346 38.18 -19.31 -6.30
CA GLU A 346 39.58 -19.77 -6.24
C GLU A 346 40.56 -18.61 -5.91
N CYS A 347 40.15 -17.70 -5.02
CA CYS A 347 41.00 -16.61 -4.54
C CYS A 347 42.01 -17.09 -3.49
N ASN A 348 43.08 -16.33 -3.30
CA ASN A 348 44.00 -16.41 -2.15
C ASN A 348 43.90 -15.16 -1.27
N VAL A 349 43.36 -14.05 -1.80
CA VAL A 349 43.14 -12.81 -1.06
C VAL A 349 41.67 -12.44 -1.16
N LEU A 350 41.05 -12.13 -0.02
CA LEU A 350 39.73 -11.51 0.07
C LEU A 350 39.89 -10.10 0.61
N ARG A 351 39.50 -9.10 -0.19
CA ARG A 351 39.48 -7.70 0.25
C ARG A 351 38.07 -7.18 0.36
N VAL A 352 37.77 -6.49 1.46
CA VAL A 352 36.52 -5.77 1.68
C VAL A 352 36.81 -4.28 1.80
N LEU A 353 36.23 -3.49 0.92
CA LEU A 353 36.37 -2.03 0.89
C LEU A 353 35.00 -1.37 1.02
N ALA A 354 34.90 -0.28 1.76
CA ALA A 354 33.78 0.63 1.66
C ALA A 354 34.21 1.97 1.09
N ARG A 355 33.32 2.57 0.30
CA ARG A 355 33.49 3.92 -0.26
C ARG A 355 32.18 4.68 -0.12
N GLU A 356 32.25 5.86 0.47
CA GLU A 356 31.13 6.79 0.47
C GLU A 356 31.21 7.71 -0.75
N GLU A 357 30.15 7.70 -1.58
CA GLU A 357 30.01 8.63 -2.70
C GLU A 357 28.56 9.13 -2.79
N ASN A 358 28.37 10.46 -2.81
CA ASN A 358 27.07 11.11 -2.97
C ASN A 358 26.00 10.67 -1.95
N GLY A 359 26.40 10.48 -0.68
CA GLY A 359 25.50 10.04 0.40
C GLY A 359 25.04 8.58 0.25
N ARG A 360 25.80 7.75 -0.48
CA ARG A 360 25.62 6.31 -0.56
C ARG A 360 26.94 5.62 -0.25
N ILE A 361 26.86 4.55 0.53
CA ILE A 361 28.00 3.69 0.80
C ILE A 361 27.99 2.52 -0.18
N THR A 362 29.11 2.37 -0.88
CA THR A 362 29.38 1.26 -1.79
C THR A 362 30.35 0.32 -1.12
N ILE A 363 29.90 -0.90 -0.85
CA ILE A 363 30.72 -1.95 -0.28
C ILE A 363 31.16 -2.86 -1.43
N ILE A 364 32.46 -3.10 -1.51
CA ILE A 364 33.12 -3.87 -2.56
C ILE A 364 33.80 -5.05 -1.87
N LEU A 365 33.36 -6.26 -2.21
CA LEU A 365 34.04 -7.49 -1.84
C LEU A 365 34.71 -8.04 -3.10
N GLU A 366 36.04 -8.15 -3.06
CA GLU A 366 36.84 -8.60 -4.20
C GLU A 366 37.77 -9.74 -3.79
N GLY A 367 37.96 -10.69 -4.72
CA GLY A 367 39.00 -11.73 -4.62
C GLY A 367 39.93 -11.66 -5.84
N ASP A 368 41.15 -12.20 -5.71
CA ASP A 368 42.18 -12.28 -6.76
C ASP A 368 42.07 -13.55 -7.64
N GLY A 369 40.86 -14.11 -7.71
CA GLY A 369 40.58 -15.45 -8.25
C GLY A 369 40.24 -15.49 -9.75
N GLN A 370 39.60 -16.59 -10.19
CA GLN A 370 39.15 -16.74 -11.59
C GLN A 370 37.94 -15.86 -11.94
N GLU A 371 37.83 -15.53 -13.23
CA GLU A 371 36.70 -14.76 -13.78
C GLU A 371 35.33 -15.39 -13.44
N VAL A 372 34.40 -14.53 -13.03
CA VAL A 372 33.01 -14.90 -12.74
C VAL A 372 32.37 -15.58 -13.97
N PRO A 373 31.83 -16.82 -13.84
CA PRO A 373 31.22 -17.54 -14.95
C PRO A 373 30.14 -16.73 -15.69
N GLU A 374 30.17 -16.75 -17.03
CA GLU A 374 29.31 -15.92 -17.88
C GLU A 374 27.79 -16.14 -17.64
N MET A 375 27.41 -17.33 -17.16
CA MET A 375 26.03 -17.67 -16.77
C MET A 375 25.52 -16.81 -15.60
N ILE A 376 26.40 -16.44 -14.67
CA ILE A 376 26.08 -15.58 -13.52
C ILE A 376 26.02 -14.10 -13.97
N ARG A 377 26.87 -13.68 -14.91
CA ARG A 377 26.86 -12.31 -15.48
C ARG A 377 25.56 -11.98 -16.22
N ARG A 378 24.92 -12.96 -16.88
CA ARG A 378 23.76 -12.70 -17.77
C ARG A 378 22.38 -12.77 -17.10
N GLY A 379 22.24 -13.25 -15.86
CA GLY A 379 20.91 -13.51 -15.31
C GLY A 379 20.84 -13.72 -13.80
N ILE A 380 21.00 -12.65 -13.02
CA ILE A 380 20.69 -12.68 -11.57
C ILE A 380 19.17 -12.53 -11.32
N THR A 381 18.35 -12.27 -12.35
CA THR A 381 16.98 -11.78 -12.15
C THR A 381 15.85 -12.46 -12.94
N LYS A 382 16.11 -13.41 -13.86
CA LYS A 382 15.02 -13.91 -14.74
C LYS A 382 14.81 -15.41 -14.89
N ASP A 383 15.75 -16.29 -14.55
CA ASP A 383 15.64 -17.73 -14.86
C ASP A 383 16.00 -18.68 -13.70
N PHE A 384 15.60 -18.36 -12.45
CA PHE A 384 15.59 -19.35 -11.36
C PHE A 384 14.33 -20.24 -11.47
N ARG A 385 14.26 -21.08 -12.51
CA ARG A 385 13.23 -22.13 -12.62
C ARG A 385 13.72 -23.42 -11.96
N GLU A 386 12.80 -24.07 -11.24
CA GLU A 386 12.96 -25.29 -10.46
C GLU A 386 13.85 -26.35 -11.15
N GLY A 387 14.92 -26.79 -10.47
CA GLY A 387 15.60 -28.06 -10.75
C GLY A 387 17.09 -28.02 -11.11
N GLN A 388 17.73 -26.86 -11.28
CA GLN A 388 19.18 -26.75 -11.54
C GLN A 388 19.84 -25.62 -10.76
N VAL A 389 19.70 -25.60 -9.44
CA VAL A 389 20.45 -24.63 -8.62
C VAL A 389 21.78 -25.26 -8.26
N LYS A 390 22.86 -24.82 -8.93
CA LYS A 390 24.22 -25.03 -8.41
C LYS A 390 24.40 -24.14 -7.18
N GLU A 391 25.04 -24.67 -6.17
CA GLU A 391 25.20 -24.10 -4.82
C GLU A 391 25.64 -22.62 -4.82
N GLY A 392 26.55 -22.21 -5.71
CA GLY A 392 27.01 -20.82 -5.83
C GLY A 392 25.99 -19.84 -6.42
N GLY A 393 25.01 -20.31 -7.20
CA GLY A 393 23.95 -19.45 -7.74
C GLY A 393 22.96 -19.00 -6.65
N MET A 394 22.75 -19.81 -5.63
CA MET A 394 21.84 -19.50 -4.52
C MET A 394 22.41 -18.42 -3.60
N LEU A 395 23.72 -18.46 -3.31
CA LEU A 395 24.41 -17.46 -2.47
C LEU A 395 24.28 -16.05 -3.04
N ILE A 396 24.58 -15.88 -4.33
CA ILE A 396 24.42 -14.59 -5.02
C ILE A 396 22.96 -14.16 -5.06
N TYR A 397 22.04 -15.09 -5.34
CA TYR A 397 20.61 -14.76 -5.40
C TYR A 397 20.10 -14.25 -4.06
N LEU A 398 20.55 -14.87 -2.96
CA LEU A 398 20.20 -14.47 -1.61
C LEU A 398 20.77 -13.09 -1.28
N ALA A 399 22.06 -12.85 -1.56
CA ALA A 399 22.69 -11.55 -1.39
C ALA A 399 21.98 -10.44 -2.20
N SER A 400 21.67 -10.70 -3.47
CA SER A 400 20.93 -9.78 -4.33
C SER A 400 19.51 -9.50 -3.80
N THR A 401 18.82 -10.53 -3.31
CA THR A 401 17.47 -10.41 -2.74
C THR A 401 17.50 -9.57 -1.46
N ILE A 402 18.44 -9.82 -0.54
CA ILE A 402 18.60 -9.04 0.69
C ILE A 402 18.95 -7.58 0.36
N SER A 403 19.91 -7.35 -0.54
CA SER A 403 20.27 -6.00 -1.00
C SER A 403 19.06 -5.26 -1.58
N THR A 404 18.24 -5.93 -2.40
CA THR A 404 17.04 -5.34 -3.00
C THR A 404 16.00 -5.02 -1.92
N ALA A 405 15.82 -5.90 -0.94
CA ALA A 405 14.92 -5.66 0.20
C ALA A 405 15.33 -4.42 1.01
N TYR A 406 16.62 -4.10 1.06
CA TYR A 406 17.17 -2.91 1.71
C TYR A 406 17.22 -1.68 0.80
N LYS A 407 16.55 -1.73 -0.37
CA LYS A 407 16.56 -0.68 -1.40
C LYS A 407 17.97 -0.37 -1.93
N GLY A 408 18.92 -1.28 -1.74
CA GLY A 408 20.28 -1.20 -2.25
C GLY A 408 20.37 -1.68 -3.70
N LYS A 409 21.55 -1.51 -4.29
CA LYS A 409 21.87 -1.99 -5.64
C LYS A 409 22.97 -3.03 -5.56
N PHE A 410 22.75 -4.17 -6.20
CA PHE A 410 23.71 -5.27 -6.26
C PHE A 410 24.29 -5.40 -7.67
N GLU A 411 25.61 -5.44 -7.79
CA GLU A 411 26.33 -5.61 -9.07
C GLU A 411 27.53 -6.54 -8.88
N ILE A 412 27.84 -7.32 -9.91
CA ILE A 412 29.06 -8.13 -10.00
C ILE A 412 29.88 -7.60 -11.17
N LYS A 413 31.16 -7.33 -10.94
CA LYS A 413 32.11 -6.82 -11.94
C LYS A 413 33.43 -7.56 -11.83
N GLU A 414 34.25 -7.44 -12.88
CA GLU A 414 35.67 -7.83 -12.80
C GLU A 414 36.39 -6.92 -11.80
N SER A 415 37.27 -7.52 -11.01
CA SER A 415 38.03 -6.87 -9.96
C SER A 415 39.31 -6.24 -10.50
N GLU A 416 39.85 -5.24 -9.81
CA GLU A 416 41.22 -4.75 -10.08
C GLU A 416 42.31 -5.71 -9.57
N LEU A 417 41.94 -6.68 -8.72
CA LEU A 417 42.83 -7.72 -8.20
C LEU A 417 43.05 -8.91 -9.16
N GLY A 418 42.20 -9.08 -10.18
CA GLY A 418 42.22 -10.24 -11.08
C GLY A 418 40.83 -10.63 -11.53
#